data_AF-A0A2N6VKC7-F1
#
_entry.id   AF-A0A2N6VKC7-F1
#
_cell.length_a   1.000
_cell.length_b   1.000
_cell.length_c   1.000
_cell.angle_alpha   90.00
_cell.angle_beta   90.00
_cell.angle_gamma   90.00
#
_symmetry.space_group_name_H-M   'P 1'
#
loop_
_entity.id
_entity.type
_entity.pdbx_description
1 polymer ?
#
loop_
_entity_poly.entity_id
_entity_poly.type
_entity_poly.pdbx_seq_one_letter_code
_entity_poly.pdbx_strand_id
1 'polypeptide(L)'
;MGILMGFGGWRRGLVVSLCSLAGFVAGFVLGRVLAGPVIGWVNESSNAEVFPSWVVPLAPLIVGFVVAGVGSGLGTWLRRALHKTPGKWVDAGLGAFVGVVAFLMCVWLAATWIRTTPFVQLNRAVAESRIVAIADWIMPADPNVVVGTLDKALVDYGFPTVFKGQPERIRGIGEPNPEMVDVGKSVSGSVVKVRTEETACDNLQSGTGWVFAPEHVATNAHVVAGSSGVTVQVNGKGKVFDAELVAFDAKRDVAVLRAPGLSATPLQTGADLNTGADAVAVGFPGNGAYTISPARTRETLKARGTDIYDDETVTRNVYSLRAIIRQGNSGGPLLDHKGQAVGMVFATSLSDKETGYALTIGEIESVLRDGRDAEKPVPSGKCPMVKGKG
;
A
#
# COMPACT_ATOMS: atom_id res chain seq x y z
N MET A 1 -11.20 -13.20 26.88
CA MET A 1 -12.12 -12.09 26.51
C MET A 1 -13.33 -12.57 25.70
N GLY A 2 -13.16 -13.31 24.60
CA GLY A 2 -14.30 -13.81 23.78
C GLY A 2 -15.34 -14.65 24.54
N ILE A 3 -14.90 -15.51 25.48
CA ILE A 3 -15.81 -16.29 26.35
C ILE A 3 -16.64 -15.38 27.28
N LEU A 4 -16.05 -14.28 27.78
CA LEU A 4 -16.75 -13.30 28.62
C LEU A 4 -17.77 -12.49 27.82
N MET A 5 -17.47 -12.15 26.56
CA MET A 5 -18.43 -11.50 25.67
C MET A 5 -19.56 -12.43 25.23
N GLY A 6 -19.27 -13.71 24.97
CA GLY A 6 -20.29 -14.74 24.73
C GLY A 6 -21.21 -14.93 25.94
N PHE A 7 -20.66 -14.94 27.15
CA PHE A 7 -21.45 -14.99 28.40
C PHE A 7 -22.27 -13.70 28.64
N GLY A 8 -21.73 -12.55 28.25
CA GLY A 8 -22.45 -11.27 28.27
C GLY A 8 -23.64 -11.23 27.29
N GLY A 9 -23.44 -11.72 26.07
CA GLY A 9 -24.50 -11.87 25.05
C GLY A 9 -25.59 -12.84 25.49
N TRP A 10 -25.20 -13.95 26.14
CA TRP A 10 -26.12 -14.93 26.71
C TRP A 10 -27.10 -14.30 27.73
N ARG A 11 -26.60 -13.45 28.63
CA ARG A 11 -27.44 -12.76 29.63
C ARG A 11 -28.32 -11.65 29.04
N ARG A 12 -27.88 -11.00 27.96
CA ARG A 12 -28.51 -9.78 27.41
C ARG A 12 -29.53 -10.06 26.30
N GLY A 13 -29.47 -11.21 25.64
CA GLY A 13 -30.39 -11.61 24.56
C GLY A 13 -30.00 -11.04 23.19
N LEU A 14 -30.66 -11.52 22.14
CA LEU A 14 -30.28 -11.26 20.74
C LEU A 14 -30.41 -9.79 20.35
N VAL A 15 -31.55 -9.16 20.68
CA VAL A 15 -31.85 -7.77 20.30
C VAL A 15 -30.84 -6.79 20.88
N VAL A 16 -30.46 -6.98 22.15
CA VAL A 16 -29.45 -6.14 22.81
C VAL A 16 -28.07 -6.35 22.18
N SER A 17 -27.75 -7.58 21.82
CA SER A 17 -26.46 -7.94 21.20
C SER A 17 -26.33 -7.33 19.79
N LEU A 18 -27.40 -7.38 18.98
CA LEU A 18 -27.44 -6.76 17.65
C LEU A 18 -27.34 -5.23 17.70
N CYS A 19 -28.09 -4.57 18.60
CA CYS A 19 -28.00 -3.12 18.76
C CYS A 19 -26.61 -2.68 19.28
N SER A 20 -25.97 -3.49 20.13
CA SER A 20 -24.60 -3.22 20.58
C SER A 20 -23.56 -3.36 19.45
N LEU A 21 -23.74 -4.35 18.57
CA LEU A 21 -22.90 -4.56 17.40
C LEU A 21 -23.05 -3.41 16.40
N ALA A 22 -24.29 -3.01 16.10
CA ALA A 22 -24.57 -1.86 15.23
C ALA A 22 -23.97 -0.57 15.80
N GLY A 23 -24.12 -0.34 17.11
CA GLY A 23 -23.51 0.79 17.80
C GLY A 23 -21.98 0.76 17.73
N PHE A 24 -21.35 -0.41 17.89
CA PHE A 24 -19.90 -0.54 17.77
C PHE A 24 -19.41 -0.15 16.38
N VAL A 25 -20.03 -0.70 15.33
CA VAL A 25 -19.63 -0.43 13.94
C VAL A 25 -19.80 1.05 13.62
N ALA A 26 -20.94 1.65 13.98
CA ALA A 26 -21.18 3.07 13.78
C ALA A 26 -20.18 3.96 14.53
N GLY A 27 -19.88 3.63 15.80
CA GLY A 27 -18.89 4.35 16.59
C GLY A 27 -17.46 4.21 16.08
N PHE A 28 -17.09 3.03 15.56
CA PHE A 28 -15.77 2.80 14.98
C PHE A 28 -15.56 3.64 13.70
N VAL A 29 -16.57 3.68 12.83
CA VAL A 29 -16.56 4.53 11.61
C VAL A 29 -16.50 6.00 12.00
N LEU A 30 -17.34 6.44 12.95
CA LEU A 30 -17.37 7.82 13.42
C LEU A 30 -16.02 8.24 14.05
N GLY A 31 -15.44 7.39 14.90
CA GLY A 31 -14.15 7.65 15.53
C GLY A 31 -13.02 7.74 14.52
N ARG A 32 -13.08 6.98 13.42
CA ARG A 32 -12.13 7.12 12.30
C ARG A 32 -12.27 8.46 11.58
N VAL A 33 -13.49 8.88 11.28
CA VAL A 33 -13.77 10.14 10.56
C VAL A 33 -13.37 11.35 11.41
N LEU A 34 -13.62 11.31 12.72
CA LEU A 34 -13.34 12.41 13.63
C LEU A 34 -11.90 12.44 14.14
N ALA A 35 -11.13 11.35 14.01
CA ALA A 35 -9.75 11.29 14.52
C ALA A 35 -8.87 12.40 13.95
N GLY A 36 -8.88 12.61 12.63
CA GLY A 36 -8.07 13.65 11.97
C GLY A 36 -8.39 15.07 12.45
N PRO A 37 -9.64 15.53 12.35
CA PRO A 37 -10.04 16.87 12.78
C PRO A 37 -9.78 17.15 14.27
N VAL A 38 -10.01 16.17 15.15
CA VAL A 38 -9.80 16.32 16.60
C VAL A 38 -8.31 16.42 16.93
N ILE A 39 -7.47 15.61 16.28
CA ILE A 39 -6.01 15.69 16.47
C ILE A 39 -5.49 17.04 16.00
N GLY A 40 -5.94 17.52 14.84
CA GLY A 40 -5.57 18.85 14.33
C GLY A 40 -5.94 19.97 15.31
N TRP A 41 -7.17 19.97 15.81
CA TRP A 41 -7.66 20.97 16.76
C TRP A 41 -6.92 20.96 18.10
N VAL A 42 -6.60 19.78 18.66
CA VAL A 42 -5.87 19.69 19.93
C VAL A 42 -4.40 20.10 19.77
N ASN A 43 -3.78 19.75 18.65
CA ASN A 43 -2.38 20.13 18.37
C ASN A 43 -2.23 21.64 18.15
N GLU A 44 -3.26 22.30 17.62
CA GLU A 44 -3.32 23.75 17.44
C GLU A 44 -3.62 24.50 18.76
N SER A 45 -4.36 23.87 19.67
CA SER A 45 -4.75 24.47 20.97
C SER A 45 -3.72 24.28 22.08
N SER A 46 -2.76 23.36 21.91
CA SER A 46 -1.79 22.98 22.93
C SER A 46 -0.39 23.14 22.36
N ASN A 47 0.44 24.07 22.87
CA ASN A 47 1.85 24.24 22.50
C ASN A 47 2.76 23.06 22.97
N ALA A 48 2.21 21.84 23.05
CA ALA A 48 2.89 20.64 23.46
C ALA A 48 2.36 19.46 22.61
N GLU A 49 3.28 18.67 22.07
CA GLU A 49 3.01 17.39 21.40
C GLU A 49 2.49 16.35 22.42
N VAL A 50 1.22 16.40 22.80
CA VAL A 50 0.71 15.58 23.94
C VAL A 50 -0.20 14.42 23.53
N PHE A 51 -0.27 14.04 22.24
CA PHE A 51 -0.81 12.72 21.91
C PHE A 51 0.34 11.74 21.63
N PRO A 52 0.65 10.85 22.59
CA PRO A 52 1.52 9.71 22.30
C PRO A 52 1.01 9.01 21.04
N SER A 53 1.91 8.65 20.13
CA SER A 53 1.59 8.04 18.84
C SER A 53 0.77 6.76 18.93
N TRP A 54 0.65 6.17 20.13
CA TRP A 54 -0.19 5.01 20.43
C TRP A 54 -1.67 5.33 20.71
N VAL A 55 -2.04 6.59 20.99
CA VAL A 55 -3.42 7.00 21.34
C VAL A 55 -4.31 7.13 20.10
N VAL A 56 -3.78 7.71 19.02
CA VAL A 56 -4.45 7.82 17.72
C VAL A 56 -4.99 6.46 17.24
N PRO A 57 -4.23 5.36 17.41
CA PRO A 57 -4.72 4.02 17.17
C PRO A 57 -5.96 3.54 17.89
N LEU A 58 -6.09 3.95 19.14
CA LEU A 58 -7.07 3.40 20.04
C LEU A 58 -8.36 4.22 19.98
N ALA A 59 -8.32 5.46 19.47
CA ALA A 59 -9.46 6.36 19.43
C ALA A 59 -10.69 5.76 18.71
N PRO A 60 -10.59 5.18 17.49
CA PRO A 60 -11.76 4.57 16.83
C PRO A 60 -12.34 3.38 17.62
N LEU A 61 -11.48 2.59 18.27
CA LEU A 61 -11.92 1.47 19.10
C LEU A 61 -12.65 1.97 20.36
N ILE A 62 -12.11 2.99 21.02
CA ILE A 62 -12.72 3.61 22.20
C ILE A 62 -14.10 4.19 21.85
N VAL A 63 -14.20 4.96 20.77
CA VAL A 63 -15.49 5.52 20.31
C VAL A 63 -16.46 4.40 19.93
N GLY A 64 -15.98 3.35 19.24
CA GLY A 64 -16.76 2.14 18.96
C GLY A 64 -17.36 1.52 20.24
N PHE A 65 -16.56 1.29 21.28
CA PHE A 65 -17.05 0.72 22.53
C PHE A 65 -18.03 1.64 23.29
N VAL A 66 -17.82 2.96 23.24
CA VAL A 66 -18.74 3.94 23.85
C VAL A 66 -20.11 3.89 23.15
N VAL A 67 -20.14 3.94 21.82
CA VAL A 67 -21.39 3.90 21.04
C VAL A 67 -22.06 2.52 21.13
N ALA A 68 -21.29 1.43 21.25
CA ALA A 68 -21.82 0.10 21.55
C ALA A 68 -22.55 0.04 22.90
N GLY A 69 -22.08 0.81 23.90
CA GLY A 69 -22.74 0.99 25.18
C GLY A 69 -24.11 1.67 25.03
N VAL A 70 -24.17 2.74 24.23
CA VAL A 70 -25.44 3.44 23.90
C VAL A 70 -26.38 2.50 23.14
N GLY A 71 -25.88 1.77 22.15
CA GLY A 71 -26.63 0.78 21.38
C GLY A 71 -27.17 -0.36 22.26
N SER A 72 -26.41 -0.80 23.26
CA SER A 72 -26.88 -1.76 24.27
C SER A 72 -28.05 -1.19 25.08
N GLY A 73 -27.97 0.09 25.48
CA GLY A 73 -29.06 0.80 26.16
C GLY A 73 -30.33 0.83 25.31
N LEU A 74 -30.22 1.24 24.05
CA LEU A 74 -31.33 1.25 23.09
C LEU A 74 -31.92 -0.15 22.89
N GLY A 75 -31.08 -1.17 22.76
CA GLY A 75 -31.50 -2.56 22.63
C GLY A 75 -32.27 -3.07 23.85
N THR A 76 -31.88 -2.68 25.07
CA THR A 76 -32.64 -3.05 26.30
C THR A 76 -33.97 -2.32 26.42
N TRP A 77 -34.06 -1.10 25.89
CA TRP A 77 -35.32 -0.37 25.80
C TRP A 77 -36.25 -1.01 24.76
N LEU A 78 -35.73 -1.33 23.58
CA LEU A 78 -36.47 -1.98 22.50
C LEU A 78 -36.95 -3.39 22.91
N ARG A 79 -36.10 -4.16 23.61
CA ARG A 79 -36.46 -5.47 24.17
C ARG A 79 -37.60 -5.39 25.19
N ARG A 80 -37.67 -4.32 25.99
CA ARG A 80 -38.77 -4.08 26.93
C ARG A 80 -40.06 -3.68 26.20
N ALA A 81 -39.96 -2.98 25.07
CA ALA A 81 -41.11 -2.60 24.25
C ALA A 81 -41.72 -3.78 23.46
N LEU A 82 -40.92 -4.77 23.08
CA LEU A 82 -41.32 -5.91 22.23
C LEU A 82 -41.85 -7.13 23.01
N HIS A 83 -42.44 -6.95 24.18
CA HIS A 83 -42.94 -8.04 25.02
C HIS A 83 -43.94 -8.95 24.28
N LYS A 84 -43.49 -10.14 23.83
CA LYS A 84 -44.22 -11.43 23.64
C LYS A 84 -43.44 -12.35 22.67
N THR A 85 -42.45 -13.09 23.14
CA THR A 85 -41.96 -14.27 22.42
C THR A 85 -41.54 -15.39 23.38
N PRO A 86 -42.15 -16.59 23.31
CA PRO A 86 -41.70 -17.75 24.06
C PRO A 86 -40.46 -18.33 23.39
N GLY A 87 -39.38 -18.53 24.15
CA GLY A 87 -38.11 -19.04 23.62
C GLY A 87 -36.87 -18.47 24.32
N LYS A 88 -36.90 -18.30 25.65
CA LYS A 88 -35.83 -17.63 26.41
C LYS A 88 -34.45 -18.27 26.22
N TRP A 89 -34.39 -19.59 26.01
CA TRP A 89 -33.13 -20.30 25.80
C TRP A 89 -32.58 -20.13 24.38
N VAL A 90 -33.45 -19.93 23.39
CA VAL A 90 -33.09 -19.64 21.99
C VAL A 90 -32.63 -18.19 21.83
N ASP A 91 -33.31 -17.22 22.45
CA ASP A 91 -32.87 -15.81 22.52
C ASP A 91 -31.51 -15.67 23.23
N ALA A 92 -31.31 -16.44 24.29
CA ALA A 92 -30.06 -16.57 25.02
C ALA A 92 -28.93 -17.15 24.15
N GLY A 93 -29.17 -18.26 23.46
CA GLY A 93 -28.19 -18.92 22.60
C GLY A 93 -27.80 -18.06 21.39
N LEU A 94 -28.79 -17.44 20.73
CA LEU A 94 -28.56 -16.53 19.61
C LEU A 94 -27.84 -15.25 20.05
N GLY A 95 -28.14 -14.72 21.24
CA GLY A 95 -27.41 -13.59 21.82
C GLY A 95 -25.95 -13.91 22.13
N ALA A 96 -25.66 -15.11 22.63
CA ALA A 96 -24.29 -15.57 22.86
C ALA A 96 -23.51 -15.71 21.55
N PHE A 97 -24.14 -16.29 20.52
CA PHE A 97 -23.55 -16.42 19.19
C PHE A 97 -23.24 -15.06 18.56
N VAL A 98 -24.21 -14.12 18.57
CA VAL A 98 -23.99 -12.76 18.07
C VAL A 98 -22.92 -12.03 18.87
N GLY A 99 -22.81 -12.25 20.18
CA GLY A 99 -21.73 -11.69 21.00
C GLY A 99 -20.34 -12.19 20.60
N VAL A 100 -20.22 -13.47 20.24
CA VAL A 100 -18.96 -14.06 19.74
C VAL A 100 -18.63 -13.51 18.35
N VAL A 101 -19.61 -13.42 17.45
CA VAL A 101 -19.44 -12.83 16.11
C VAL A 101 -19.05 -11.35 16.22
N ALA A 102 -19.69 -10.58 17.09
CA ALA A 102 -19.34 -9.20 17.38
C ALA A 102 -17.89 -9.07 17.86
N PHE A 103 -17.46 -9.92 18.80
CA PHE A 103 -16.08 -9.94 19.28
C PHE A 103 -15.08 -10.22 18.14
N LEU A 104 -15.37 -11.21 17.30
CA LEU A 104 -14.51 -11.54 16.15
C LEU A 104 -14.47 -10.38 15.15
N MET A 105 -15.59 -9.70 14.89
CA MET A 105 -15.66 -8.51 14.06
C MET A 105 -14.84 -7.34 14.65
N CYS A 106 -14.90 -7.11 15.96
CA CYS A 106 -14.07 -6.10 16.63
C CYS A 106 -12.57 -6.42 16.48
N VAL A 107 -12.18 -7.68 16.68
CA VAL A 107 -10.80 -8.13 16.51
C VAL A 107 -10.36 -7.98 15.06
N TRP A 108 -11.24 -8.28 14.10
CA TRP A 108 -10.97 -8.16 12.67
C TRP A 108 -10.80 -6.70 12.23
N LEU A 109 -11.67 -5.78 12.68
CA LEU A 109 -11.55 -4.34 12.40
C LEU A 109 -10.31 -3.72 13.07
N ALA A 110 -9.98 -4.14 14.29
CA ALA A 110 -8.76 -3.72 14.96
C ALA A 110 -7.51 -4.23 14.23
N ALA A 111 -7.50 -5.50 13.80
CA ALA A 111 -6.38 -6.11 13.10
C ALA A 111 -6.13 -5.47 11.73
N THR A 112 -7.17 -5.21 10.94
CA THR A 112 -7.05 -4.54 9.65
C THR A 112 -6.49 -3.12 9.80
N TRP A 113 -6.95 -2.38 10.81
CA TRP A 113 -6.47 -1.04 11.08
C TRP A 113 -5.03 -1.04 11.63
N ILE A 114 -4.66 -1.95 12.54
CA ILE A 114 -3.29 -2.11 13.02
C ILE A 114 -2.32 -2.41 11.87
N ARG A 115 -2.70 -3.28 10.93
CA ARG A 115 -1.90 -3.62 9.74
C ARG A 115 -1.56 -2.40 8.87
N THR A 116 -2.27 -1.28 9.02
CA THR A 116 -1.98 -0.01 8.32
C THR A 116 -1.07 0.94 9.12
N THR A 117 -0.70 0.60 10.36
CA THR A 117 0.20 1.40 11.19
C THR A 117 1.68 1.06 10.94
N PRO A 118 2.61 2.01 11.14
CA PRO A 118 4.04 1.79 10.90
C PRO A 118 4.75 0.93 11.98
N PHE A 119 4.02 0.40 12.97
CA PHE A 119 4.60 -0.32 14.10
C PHE A 119 4.86 -1.81 13.78
N VAL A 120 6.12 -2.15 13.50
CA VAL A 120 6.55 -3.49 13.09
C VAL A 120 6.26 -4.58 14.14
N GLN A 121 6.49 -4.31 15.43
CA GLN A 121 6.24 -5.32 16.48
C GLN A 121 4.75 -5.64 16.61
N LEU A 122 3.88 -4.64 16.46
CA LEU A 122 2.44 -4.78 16.59
C LEU A 122 1.84 -5.52 15.38
N ASN A 123 2.33 -5.21 14.17
CA ASN A 123 1.94 -5.91 12.95
C ASN A 123 2.32 -7.40 12.97
N ARG A 124 3.51 -7.73 13.51
CA ARG A 124 3.93 -9.12 13.68
C ARG A 124 3.04 -9.88 14.67
N ALA A 125 2.72 -9.26 15.80
CA ALA A 125 1.81 -9.86 16.79
C ALA A 125 0.39 -10.11 16.23
N VAL A 126 -0.10 -9.23 15.35
CA VAL A 126 -1.38 -9.42 14.65
C VAL A 126 -1.31 -10.54 13.61
N ALA A 127 -0.20 -10.64 12.85
CA ALA A 127 -0.02 -11.67 11.84
C ALA A 127 0.10 -13.09 12.42
N GLU A 128 0.71 -13.23 13.61
CA GLU A 128 0.87 -14.51 14.29
C GLU A 128 -0.35 -14.90 15.17
N SER A 129 -1.38 -14.04 15.26
CA SER A 129 -2.54 -14.26 16.13
C SER A 129 -3.54 -15.27 15.58
N ARG A 130 -3.70 -16.39 16.29
CA ARG A 130 -4.73 -17.41 15.99
C ARG A 130 -6.15 -16.85 16.00
N ILE A 131 -6.44 -15.84 16.82
CA ILE A 131 -7.78 -15.24 16.91
C ILE A 131 -8.07 -14.41 15.65
N VAL A 132 -7.06 -13.70 15.13
CA VAL A 132 -7.18 -12.93 13.89
C VAL A 132 -7.34 -13.87 12.70
N ALA A 133 -6.59 -14.97 12.66
CA ALA A 133 -6.74 -16.00 11.61
C ALA A 133 -8.14 -16.63 11.59
N ILE A 134 -8.75 -16.89 12.75
CA ILE A 134 -10.13 -17.39 12.86
C ILE A 134 -11.14 -16.32 12.43
N ALA A 135 -10.92 -15.05 12.77
CA ALA A 135 -11.78 -13.95 12.37
C ALA A 135 -11.76 -13.74 10.84
N ASP A 136 -10.56 -13.80 10.23
CA ASP A 136 -10.36 -13.75 8.78
C ASP A 136 -11.07 -14.92 8.04
N TRP A 137 -11.22 -16.09 8.69
CA TRP A 137 -11.92 -17.26 8.12
C TRP A 137 -13.45 -17.19 8.20
N ILE A 138 -14.00 -16.54 9.23
CA ILE A 138 -15.46 -16.50 9.51
C ILE A 138 -16.16 -15.33 8.80
N MET A 139 -15.46 -14.21 8.59
CA MET A 139 -16.05 -13.01 7.97
C MET A 139 -16.01 -13.16 6.43
N PRO A 140 -17.16 -13.33 5.73
CA PRO A 140 -17.20 -13.71 4.31
C PRO A 140 -17.00 -12.53 3.34
N ALA A 141 -16.50 -11.40 3.83
CA ALA A 141 -16.11 -10.31 2.97
C ALA A 141 -14.59 -10.31 2.87
N ASP A 142 -14.08 -10.38 1.64
CA ASP A 142 -12.74 -9.89 1.35
C ASP A 142 -12.63 -8.49 2.01
N PRO A 143 -11.62 -8.22 2.87
CA PRO A 143 -11.44 -6.91 3.51
C PRO A 143 -11.53 -5.74 2.52
N ASN A 144 -11.32 -6.03 1.23
CA ASN A 144 -11.35 -5.13 0.10
C ASN A 144 -12.77 -4.83 -0.44
N VAL A 145 -13.82 -5.58 -0.07
CA VAL A 145 -15.19 -5.45 -0.61
C VAL A 145 -16.12 -4.64 0.32
N VAL A 146 -15.93 -4.72 1.64
CA VAL A 146 -16.67 -3.88 2.62
C VAL A 146 -16.05 -2.48 2.74
N VAL A 147 -14.80 -2.36 2.32
CA VAL A 147 -14.05 -1.12 2.26
C VAL A 147 -13.86 -0.80 0.79
N GLY A 148 -14.78 -0.04 0.19
CA GLY A 148 -14.61 0.60 -1.13
C GLY A 148 -13.50 1.67 -1.14
N THR A 149 -12.41 1.36 -0.46
CA THR A 149 -11.29 2.23 -0.08
C THR A 149 -9.96 1.50 -0.32
N LEU A 150 -9.94 0.35 -1.01
CA LEU A 150 -8.67 -0.23 -1.45
C LEU A 150 -8.10 0.56 -2.63
N ASP A 151 -8.95 0.94 -3.60
CA ASP A 151 -8.57 1.87 -4.67
C ASP A 151 -8.12 3.22 -4.11
N LYS A 152 -8.82 3.75 -3.09
CA LYS A 152 -8.45 5.04 -2.47
C LYS A 152 -7.21 4.93 -1.59
N ALA A 153 -7.04 3.87 -0.81
CA ALA A 153 -5.86 3.70 0.03
C ALA A 153 -4.59 3.44 -0.80
N LEU A 154 -4.66 2.68 -1.89
CA LEU A 154 -3.49 2.44 -2.75
C LEU A 154 -3.08 3.67 -3.56
N VAL A 155 -4.06 4.51 -3.97
CA VAL A 155 -3.80 5.84 -4.55
C VAL A 155 -3.28 6.82 -3.50
N ASP A 156 -3.78 6.78 -2.27
CA ASP A 156 -3.28 7.59 -1.14
C ASP A 156 -1.85 7.23 -0.72
N TYR A 157 -1.36 6.03 -1.07
CA TYR A 157 0.01 5.55 -0.82
C TYR A 157 0.93 5.59 -2.04
N GLY A 158 0.53 6.26 -3.13
CA GLY A 158 1.44 6.69 -4.20
C GLY A 158 1.55 5.78 -5.42
N PHE A 159 0.63 4.82 -5.63
CA PHE A 159 0.59 4.08 -6.89
C PHE A 159 -0.27 4.78 -7.95
N PRO A 160 0.25 5.01 -9.16
CA PRO A 160 -0.53 5.59 -10.24
C PRO A 160 -1.58 4.60 -10.78
N THR A 161 -2.68 5.15 -11.28
CA THR A 161 -3.75 4.34 -11.88
C THR A 161 -3.33 3.90 -13.29
N VAL A 162 -3.21 2.59 -13.51
CA VAL A 162 -2.74 2.02 -14.80
C VAL A 162 -3.80 2.15 -15.91
N PHE A 163 -5.07 1.94 -15.57
CA PHE A 163 -6.19 1.98 -16.51
C PHE A 163 -7.27 2.95 -16.04
N LYS A 164 -7.69 3.89 -16.90
CA LYS A 164 -8.81 4.80 -16.65
C LYS A 164 -9.95 4.51 -17.62
N GLY A 165 -11.11 4.12 -17.07
CA GLY A 165 -12.33 3.88 -17.85
C GLY A 165 -12.32 2.63 -18.73
N GLN A 166 -11.40 1.69 -18.49
CA GLN A 166 -11.36 0.38 -19.16
C GLN A 166 -11.16 -0.74 -18.14
N PRO A 167 -11.80 -1.91 -18.34
CA PRO A 167 -11.62 -3.04 -17.44
C PRO A 167 -10.20 -3.62 -17.59
N GLU A 168 -9.56 -3.90 -16.47
CA GLU A 168 -8.30 -4.63 -16.41
C GLU A 168 -8.50 -6.05 -16.94
N ARG A 169 -7.73 -6.45 -17.94
CA ARG A 169 -7.75 -7.80 -18.51
C ARG A 169 -6.45 -8.50 -18.13
N ILE A 170 -6.55 -9.52 -17.29
CA ILE A 170 -5.39 -10.27 -16.81
C ILE A 170 -5.32 -11.60 -17.54
N ARG A 171 -4.34 -11.73 -18.42
CA ARG A 171 -4.09 -13.00 -19.14
C ARG A 171 -3.47 -14.03 -18.20
N GLY A 172 -4.06 -15.22 -18.12
CA GLY A 172 -3.47 -16.34 -17.39
C GLY A 172 -2.13 -16.77 -17.97
N ILE A 173 -1.14 -17.00 -17.10
CA ILE A 173 0.21 -17.47 -17.47
C ILE A 173 0.74 -18.41 -16.38
N GLY A 174 1.66 -19.29 -16.74
CA GLY A 174 2.32 -20.20 -15.79
C GLY A 174 3.07 -19.48 -14.67
N GLU A 175 3.55 -20.23 -13.68
CA GLU A 175 4.31 -19.65 -12.56
C GLU A 175 5.63 -19.03 -13.05
N PRO A 176 6.13 -17.97 -12.38
CA PRO A 176 7.47 -17.44 -12.64
C PRO A 176 8.58 -18.46 -12.41
N ASN A 177 9.64 -18.40 -13.21
CA ASN A 177 10.79 -19.28 -13.04
C ASN A 177 11.59 -18.93 -11.77
N PRO A 178 11.74 -19.85 -10.79
CA PRO A 178 12.45 -19.58 -9.54
C PRO A 178 13.96 -19.36 -9.73
N GLU A 179 14.57 -19.82 -10.83
CA GLU A 179 16.00 -19.63 -11.12
C GLU A 179 16.36 -18.15 -11.33
N MET A 180 15.36 -17.32 -11.70
CA MET A 180 15.53 -15.88 -11.85
C MET A 180 15.94 -15.18 -10.53
N VAL A 181 15.79 -15.86 -9.39
CA VAL A 181 16.28 -15.36 -8.10
C VAL A 181 17.80 -15.11 -8.13
N ASP A 182 18.58 -15.94 -8.81
CA ASP A 182 20.04 -15.80 -8.83
C ASP A 182 20.48 -14.61 -9.70
N VAL A 183 19.76 -14.33 -10.78
CA VAL A 183 19.92 -13.09 -11.54
C VAL A 183 19.68 -11.88 -10.63
N GLY A 184 18.58 -11.87 -9.87
CA GLY A 184 18.27 -10.80 -8.92
C GLY A 184 19.38 -10.58 -7.88
N LYS A 185 20.00 -11.63 -7.37
CA LYS A 185 21.14 -11.50 -6.44
C LYS A 185 22.35 -10.85 -7.11
N SER A 186 22.66 -11.27 -8.34
CA SER A 186 23.85 -10.85 -9.08
C SER A 186 23.91 -9.34 -9.36
N VAL A 187 22.74 -8.69 -9.49
CA VAL A 187 22.63 -7.26 -9.83
C VAL A 187 22.48 -6.34 -8.62
N SER A 188 22.44 -6.87 -7.39
CA SER A 188 22.11 -6.09 -6.19
C SER A 188 23.03 -4.89 -5.94
N GLY A 189 24.27 -4.93 -6.43
CA GLY A 189 25.23 -3.82 -6.39
C GLY A 189 24.91 -2.64 -7.33
N SER A 190 23.94 -2.81 -8.24
CA SER A 190 23.50 -1.78 -9.21
C SER A 190 22.12 -1.22 -8.90
N VAL A 191 21.44 -1.76 -7.89
CA VAL A 191 20.09 -1.35 -7.49
C VAL A 191 20.18 -0.52 -6.23
N VAL A 192 19.48 0.61 -6.20
CA VAL A 192 19.54 1.58 -5.11
C VAL A 192 18.18 1.77 -4.46
N LYS A 193 18.18 1.95 -3.15
CA LYS A 193 17.02 2.43 -2.41
C LYS A 193 16.95 3.94 -2.57
N VAL A 194 15.80 4.46 -2.99
CA VAL A 194 15.56 5.90 -3.18
C VAL A 194 14.69 6.38 -2.03
N ARG A 195 15.07 7.51 -1.39
CA ARG A 195 14.31 8.13 -0.31
C ARG A 195 14.23 9.63 -0.52
N THR A 196 13.07 10.22 -0.29
CA THR A 196 12.94 11.68 -0.18
C THR A 196 13.28 12.09 1.24
N GLU A 197 14.03 13.18 1.44
CA GLU A 197 14.40 13.66 2.79
C GLU A 197 13.44 14.70 3.33
N GLU A 198 12.93 15.53 2.43
CA GLU A 198 12.02 16.62 2.72
C GLU A 198 11.01 16.68 1.59
N THR A 199 9.74 16.73 1.94
CA THR A 199 8.66 16.76 0.96
C THR A 199 7.60 17.76 1.40
N ALA A 200 7.11 18.53 0.44
CA ALA A 200 5.92 19.36 0.64
C ALA A 200 4.64 18.51 0.84
N CYS A 201 4.74 17.18 0.74
CA CYS A 201 3.62 16.25 0.62
C CYS A 201 3.24 15.56 1.95
N ASP A 202 3.66 16.09 3.11
CA ASP A 202 3.43 15.57 4.46
C ASP A 202 3.89 14.10 4.70
N ASN A 203 4.46 13.42 3.71
CA ASN A 203 4.84 12.01 3.78
C ASN A 203 6.17 11.73 3.08
N LEU A 204 7.14 11.19 3.82
CA LEU A 204 8.40 10.68 3.27
C LEU A 204 8.08 9.55 2.27
N GLN A 205 8.51 9.73 1.02
CA GLN A 205 8.39 8.72 -0.01
C GLN A 205 9.67 7.87 -0.08
N SER A 206 9.48 6.61 -0.45
CA SER A 206 10.57 5.68 -0.70
C SER A 206 10.24 4.77 -1.86
N GLY A 207 11.25 4.44 -2.64
CA GLY A 207 11.13 3.57 -3.80
C GLY A 207 12.44 2.87 -4.11
N THR A 208 12.51 2.36 -5.33
CA THR A 208 13.69 1.71 -5.87
C THR A 208 14.18 2.54 -7.05
N GLY A 209 15.49 2.51 -7.29
CA GLY A 209 16.08 2.94 -8.54
C GLY A 209 17.19 1.99 -8.94
N TRP A 210 17.77 2.21 -10.12
CA TRP A 210 18.91 1.43 -10.59
C TRP A 210 19.87 2.28 -11.39
N VAL A 211 21.15 1.96 -11.28
CA VAL A 211 22.23 2.68 -11.95
C VAL A 211 22.23 2.28 -13.42
N PHE A 212 22.00 3.24 -14.33
CA PHE A 212 21.95 3.00 -15.79
C PHE A 212 23.08 3.73 -16.54
N ALA A 213 23.76 4.66 -15.87
CA ALA A 213 25.01 5.27 -16.28
C ALA A 213 25.84 5.62 -15.04
N PRO A 214 27.15 5.92 -15.17
CA PRO A 214 27.96 6.36 -14.04
C PRO A 214 27.28 7.51 -13.29
N GLU A 215 27.12 7.37 -11.98
CA GLU A 215 26.44 8.34 -11.10
C GLU A 215 24.96 8.62 -11.41
N HIS A 216 24.35 7.98 -12.43
CA HIS A 216 22.97 8.25 -12.82
C HIS A 216 22.05 7.05 -12.53
N VAL A 217 20.94 7.35 -11.85
CA VAL A 217 19.95 6.40 -11.36
C VAL A 217 18.62 6.66 -12.04
N ALA A 218 18.01 5.62 -12.60
CA ALA A 218 16.64 5.64 -13.09
C ALA A 218 15.69 5.28 -11.96
N THR A 219 14.55 5.97 -11.88
CA THR A 219 13.44 5.66 -10.95
C THR A 219 12.12 6.17 -11.53
N ASN A 220 11.01 5.98 -10.82
CA ASN A 220 9.74 6.58 -11.21
C ASN A 220 9.66 8.05 -10.80
N ALA A 221 8.95 8.86 -11.59
CA ALA A 221 8.72 10.26 -11.26
C ALA A 221 7.89 10.42 -9.98
N HIS A 222 6.88 9.56 -9.77
CA HIS A 222 6.05 9.64 -8.57
C HIS A 222 6.84 9.44 -7.27
N VAL A 223 7.92 8.64 -7.30
CA VAL A 223 8.78 8.34 -6.13
C VAL A 223 9.47 9.60 -5.59
N VAL A 224 9.73 10.57 -6.46
CA VAL A 224 10.49 11.80 -6.15
C VAL A 224 9.65 13.07 -6.33
N ALA A 225 8.37 12.94 -6.66
CA ALA A 225 7.50 14.08 -6.92
C ALA A 225 7.27 14.91 -5.65
N GLY A 226 7.41 16.23 -5.76
CA GLY A 226 7.21 17.17 -4.66
C GLY A 226 8.26 17.08 -3.54
N SER A 227 9.39 16.41 -3.75
CA SER A 227 10.52 16.41 -2.81
C SER A 227 11.45 17.59 -3.01
N SER A 228 12.00 18.17 -1.94
CA SER A 228 13.09 19.15 -1.97
C SER A 228 14.48 18.51 -1.85
N GLY A 229 14.57 17.23 -1.46
CA GLY A 229 15.81 16.47 -1.39
C GLY A 229 15.59 14.97 -1.59
N VAL A 230 16.55 14.31 -2.25
CA VAL A 230 16.51 12.87 -2.54
C VAL A 230 17.85 12.26 -2.18
N THR A 231 17.82 11.07 -1.57
CA THR A 231 19.00 10.25 -1.34
C THR A 231 18.88 8.87 -1.97
N VAL A 232 20.04 8.32 -2.33
CA VAL A 232 20.17 6.96 -2.86
C VAL A 232 21.13 6.13 -2.02
N GLN A 233 20.83 4.84 -1.88
CA GLN A 233 21.66 3.90 -1.13
C GLN A 233 21.75 2.54 -1.84
N VAL A 234 22.95 2.18 -2.30
CA VAL A 234 23.20 0.91 -3.02
C VAL A 234 22.82 -0.29 -2.16
N ASN A 235 22.06 -1.24 -2.71
CA ASN A 235 21.59 -2.44 -2.00
C ASN A 235 20.82 -2.12 -0.69
N GLY A 236 20.38 -0.86 -0.51
CA GLY A 236 19.77 -0.38 0.74
C GLY A 236 20.69 -0.52 1.96
N LYS A 237 22.02 -0.57 1.73
CA LYS A 237 23.07 -0.71 2.76
C LYS A 237 24.24 0.20 2.43
N GLY A 238 25.07 0.52 3.43
CA GLY A 238 26.29 1.29 3.22
C GLY A 238 26.05 2.79 3.07
N LYS A 239 26.94 3.47 2.32
CA LYS A 239 26.94 4.93 2.20
C LYS A 239 25.65 5.43 1.53
N VAL A 240 25.07 6.46 2.13
CA VAL A 240 23.98 7.25 1.55
C VAL A 240 24.60 8.36 0.72
N PHE A 241 24.07 8.57 -0.48
CA PHE A 241 24.49 9.62 -1.40
C PHE A 241 23.33 10.59 -1.60
N ASP A 242 23.62 11.88 -1.51
CA ASP A 242 22.71 12.92 -1.95
C ASP A 242 22.56 12.83 -3.46
N ALA A 243 21.33 12.99 -3.93
CA ALA A 243 20.99 12.85 -5.33
C ALA A 243 20.19 14.05 -5.83
N GLU A 244 20.58 14.55 -6.99
CA GLU A 244 19.96 15.66 -7.69
C GLU A 244 19.00 15.09 -8.74
N LEU A 245 17.77 15.59 -8.79
CA LEU A 245 16.84 15.26 -9.86
C LEU A 245 17.26 15.99 -11.14
N VAL A 246 17.66 15.29 -12.20
CA VAL A 246 18.19 15.90 -13.43
C VAL A 246 17.32 15.68 -14.66
N ALA A 247 16.41 14.70 -14.62
CA ALA A 247 15.33 14.59 -15.61
C ALA A 247 14.04 14.13 -14.91
N PHE A 248 12.90 14.66 -15.35
CA PHE A 248 11.60 14.36 -14.75
C PHE A 248 10.51 14.39 -15.82
N ASP A 249 9.84 13.25 -16.03
CA ASP A 249 8.73 13.10 -16.95
C ASP A 249 7.50 12.55 -16.20
N ALA A 250 6.61 13.46 -15.83
CA ALA A 250 5.34 13.15 -15.17
C ALA A 250 4.38 12.30 -16.03
N LYS A 251 4.46 12.43 -17.36
CA LYS A 251 3.58 11.71 -18.28
C LYS A 251 3.99 10.26 -18.39
N ARG A 252 5.29 9.99 -18.50
CA ARG A 252 5.84 8.62 -18.56
C ARG A 252 6.05 7.98 -17.20
N ASP A 253 6.00 8.77 -16.14
CA ASP A 253 6.33 8.36 -14.77
C ASP A 253 7.80 7.91 -14.65
N VAL A 254 8.72 8.70 -15.20
CA VAL A 254 10.17 8.41 -15.21
C VAL A 254 10.93 9.60 -14.67
N ALA A 255 11.89 9.34 -13.79
CA ALA A 255 12.85 10.33 -13.31
C ALA A 255 14.28 9.79 -13.40
N VAL A 256 15.22 10.70 -13.60
CA VAL A 256 16.66 10.43 -13.54
C VAL A 256 17.25 11.27 -12.42
N LEU A 257 17.97 10.57 -11.53
CA LEU A 257 18.73 11.17 -10.45
C LEU A 257 20.22 11.09 -10.78
N ARG A 258 20.96 12.15 -10.45
CA ARG A 258 22.41 12.19 -10.46
C ARG A 258 22.91 12.16 -9.01
N ALA A 259 23.72 11.19 -8.65
CA ALA A 259 24.27 11.00 -7.31
C ALA A 259 25.81 11.09 -7.37
N PRO A 260 26.40 12.29 -7.16
CA PRO A 260 27.84 12.49 -7.28
C PRO A 260 28.64 11.56 -6.35
N GLY A 261 29.68 10.93 -6.90
CA GLY A 261 30.53 9.98 -6.18
C GLY A 261 29.93 8.58 -5.99
N LEU A 262 28.73 8.31 -6.53
CA LEU A 262 28.15 6.97 -6.55
C LEU A 262 28.97 6.03 -7.43
N SER A 263 29.68 5.09 -6.81
CA SER A 263 30.45 4.05 -7.50
C SER A 263 29.68 2.73 -7.49
N ALA A 264 28.94 2.48 -8.57
CA ALA A 264 28.20 1.24 -8.80
C ALA A 264 28.20 0.93 -10.30
N THR A 265 28.19 -0.37 -10.66
CA THR A 265 28.21 -0.81 -12.06
C THR A 265 26.86 -0.52 -12.71
N PRO A 266 26.81 0.21 -13.84
CA PRO A 266 25.55 0.43 -14.54
C PRO A 266 24.99 -0.87 -15.13
N LEU A 267 23.68 -1.08 -14.99
CA LEU A 267 22.98 -2.15 -15.71
C LEU A 267 22.90 -1.81 -17.19
N GLN A 268 23.14 -2.82 -18.02
CA GLN A 268 22.90 -2.72 -19.46
C GLN A 268 21.41 -2.85 -19.74
N THR A 269 20.93 -2.16 -20.77
CA THR A 269 19.56 -2.31 -21.25
C THR A 269 19.44 -3.53 -22.16
N GLY A 270 18.35 -4.28 -22.03
CA GLY A 270 18.04 -5.46 -22.82
C GLY A 270 16.99 -5.18 -23.90
N ALA A 271 16.61 -6.23 -24.65
CA ALA A 271 15.52 -6.17 -25.62
C ALA A 271 14.15 -6.34 -24.94
N ASP A 272 13.09 -5.97 -25.65
CA ASP A 272 11.73 -6.15 -25.13
C ASP A 272 11.37 -7.63 -24.91
N LEU A 273 10.57 -7.89 -23.87
CA LEU A 273 10.14 -9.23 -23.50
C LEU A 273 8.93 -9.69 -24.33
N ASN A 274 8.97 -10.94 -24.75
CA ASN A 274 7.81 -11.62 -25.33
C ASN A 274 6.86 -12.15 -24.23
N THR A 275 5.63 -12.47 -24.62
CA THR A 275 4.71 -13.22 -23.75
C THR A 275 5.34 -14.53 -23.30
N GLY A 276 5.22 -14.84 -22.01
CA GLY A 276 5.76 -16.04 -21.38
C GLY A 276 7.24 -15.97 -21.02
N ALA A 277 7.93 -14.86 -21.34
CA ALA A 277 9.33 -14.68 -20.97
C ALA A 277 9.49 -14.61 -19.44
N ASP A 278 10.55 -15.24 -18.94
CA ASP A 278 10.97 -15.15 -17.55
C ASP A 278 11.74 -13.86 -17.30
N ALA A 279 11.44 -13.24 -16.17
CA ALA A 279 12.07 -11.99 -15.73
C ALA A 279 12.17 -11.96 -14.21
N VAL A 280 12.78 -10.92 -13.66
CA VAL A 280 12.80 -10.67 -12.23
C VAL A 280 12.70 -9.19 -11.93
N ALA A 281 11.80 -8.83 -11.03
CA ALA A 281 11.71 -7.50 -10.45
C ALA A 281 12.47 -7.49 -9.12
N VAL A 282 13.26 -6.45 -8.89
CA VAL A 282 14.03 -6.28 -7.65
C VAL A 282 13.82 -4.89 -7.06
N GLY A 283 13.84 -4.78 -5.74
CA GLY A 283 13.64 -3.48 -5.09
C GLY A 283 13.49 -3.54 -3.57
N PHE A 284 12.99 -2.45 -2.99
CA PHE A 284 12.91 -2.21 -1.54
C PHE A 284 11.48 -1.96 -1.05
N PRO A 285 10.62 -3.00 -1.02
CA PRO A 285 9.27 -2.88 -0.50
C PRO A 285 9.20 -2.24 0.89
N GLY A 286 8.31 -1.25 1.05
CA GLY A 286 8.05 -0.57 2.33
C GLY A 286 9.31 0.03 2.95
N ASN A 287 10.23 0.56 2.14
CA ASN A 287 11.54 1.06 2.58
C ASN A 287 12.43 -0.01 3.28
N GLY A 288 12.07 -1.29 3.10
CA GLY A 288 12.64 -2.42 3.83
C GLY A 288 13.95 -2.94 3.25
N ALA A 289 14.18 -4.25 3.42
CA ALA A 289 15.33 -4.94 2.85
C ALA A 289 15.19 -5.10 1.33
N TYR A 290 16.31 -5.37 0.66
CA TYR A 290 16.32 -5.77 -0.74
C TYR A 290 15.49 -7.05 -0.95
N THR A 291 14.62 -7.03 -1.94
CA THR A 291 13.75 -8.17 -2.30
C THR A 291 13.88 -8.51 -3.77
N ILE A 292 13.63 -9.77 -4.07
CA ILE A 292 13.71 -10.36 -5.40
C ILE A 292 12.36 -11.03 -5.66
N SER A 293 11.70 -10.63 -6.74
CA SER A 293 10.37 -11.10 -7.14
C SER A 293 10.46 -11.66 -8.56
N PRO A 294 10.60 -12.99 -8.70
CA PRO A 294 10.51 -13.64 -10.00
C PRO A 294 9.21 -13.25 -10.71
N ALA A 295 9.33 -12.97 -12.00
CA ALA A 295 8.25 -12.48 -12.83
C ALA A 295 8.12 -13.31 -14.10
N ARG A 296 6.91 -13.36 -14.66
CA ARG A 296 6.67 -13.91 -16.00
C ARG A 296 5.77 -12.97 -16.79
N THR A 297 6.20 -12.61 -17.99
CA THR A 297 5.46 -11.65 -18.83
C THR A 297 4.14 -12.26 -19.31
N ARG A 298 3.02 -11.63 -18.98
CA ARG A 298 1.69 -12.01 -19.48
C ARG A 298 1.48 -11.51 -20.88
N GLU A 299 1.76 -10.23 -21.11
CA GLU A 299 1.69 -9.56 -22.41
C GLU A 299 2.32 -8.17 -22.35
N THR A 300 2.56 -7.58 -23.53
CA THR A 300 2.89 -6.17 -23.70
C THR A 300 1.66 -5.46 -24.21
N LEU A 301 1.25 -4.38 -23.53
CA LEU A 301 0.02 -3.66 -23.85
C LEU A 301 0.23 -2.14 -23.79
N LYS A 302 -0.66 -1.41 -24.45
CA LYS A 302 -0.76 0.05 -24.34
C LYS A 302 -1.75 0.41 -23.24
N ALA A 303 -1.25 0.75 -22.07
CA ALA A 303 -2.06 1.13 -20.92
C ALA A 303 -2.51 2.58 -21.05
N ARG A 304 -3.82 2.80 -21.10
CA ARG A 304 -4.42 4.13 -21.10
C ARG A 304 -4.85 4.49 -19.68
N GLY A 305 -4.05 5.33 -19.03
CA GLY A 305 -4.24 5.80 -17.66
C GLY A 305 -4.10 7.31 -17.58
N THR A 306 -3.67 7.81 -16.43
CA THR A 306 -3.31 9.23 -16.25
C THR A 306 -1.83 9.42 -16.02
N ASP A 307 -1.35 10.65 -16.19
CA ASP A 307 -0.08 11.09 -15.63
C ASP A 307 -0.06 10.94 -14.09
N ILE A 308 1.10 11.20 -13.48
CA ILE A 308 1.26 11.05 -12.02
C ILE A 308 0.42 12.06 -11.21
N TYR A 309 -0.18 13.07 -11.85
CA TYR A 309 -0.99 14.10 -11.22
C TYR A 309 -2.51 13.92 -11.43
N ASP A 310 -2.95 12.96 -12.24
CA ASP A 310 -4.36 12.80 -12.69
C ASP A 310 -4.87 14.01 -13.49
N ASP A 311 -3.96 14.80 -14.05
CA ASP A 311 -4.27 16.03 -14.82
C ASP A 311 -4.63 15.70 -16.26
N GLU A 312 -3.97 14.71 -16.87
CA GLU A 312 -4.21 14.34 -18.26
C GLU A 312 -4.21 12.82 -18.49
N THR A 313 -4.87 12.40 -19.57
CA THR A 313 -4.87 11.00 -20.00
C THR A 313 -3.62 10.72 -20.82
N VAL A 314 -2.89 9.68 -20.46
CA VAL A 314 -1.67 9.24 -21.14
C VAL A 314 -1.79 7.78 -21.59
N THR A 315 -1.02 7.42 -22.60
CA THR A 315 -0.91 6.04 -23.07
C THR A 315 0.55 5.63 -22.97
N ARG A 316 0.82 4.55 -22.22
CA ARG A 316 2.17 4.04 -21.99
C ARG A 316 2.29 2.61 -22.49
N ASN A 317 3.43 2.25 -23.07
CA ASN A 317 3.74 0.85 -23.36
C ASN A 317 4.23 0.17 -22.07
N VAL A 318 3.52 -0.88 -21.64
CA VAL A 318 3.79 -1.57 -20.38
C VAL A 318 3.78 -3.07 -20.58
N TYR A 319 4.55 -3.77 -19.76
CA TYR A 319 4.36 -5.19 -19.49
C TYR A 319 3.29 -5.37 -18.43
N SER A 320 2.37 -6.30 -18.68
CA SER A 320 1.63 -6.97 -17.61
C SER A 320 2.44 -8.20 -17.20
N LEU A 321 2.69 -8.36 -15.91
CA LEU A 321 3.55 -9.40 -15.35
C LEU A 321 2.77 -10.22 -14.34
N ARG A 322 3.03 -11.54 -14.30
CA ARG A 322 2.76 -12.33 -13.10
C ARG A 322 3.93 -12.17 -12.15
N ALA A 323 3.77 -11.40 -11.09
CA ALA A 323 4.79 -11.12 -10.08
C ALA A 323 4.16 -10.55 -8.81
N ILE A 324 4.80 -10.74 -7.66
CA ILE A 324 4.38 -10.08 -6.42
C ILE A 324 5.07 -8.71 -6.36
N ILE A 325 4.33 -7.64 -6.66
CA ILE A 325 4.79 -6.26 -6.58
C ILE A 325 4.16 -5.58 -5.37
N ARG A 326 4.95 -4.77 -4.65
CA ARG A 326 4.54 -4.08 -3.43
C ARG A 326 5.02 -2.63 -3.46
N GLN A 327 4.40 -1.78 -2.64
CA GLN A 327 4.87 -0.41 -2.43
C GLN A 327 6.35 -0.39 -2.11
N GLY A 328 7.13 0.47 -2.76
CA GLY A 328 8.59 0.53 -2.66
C GLY A 328 9.33 -0.21 -3.79
N ASN A 329 8.67 -1.10 -4.54
CA ASN A 329 9.25 -1.65 -5.77
C ASN A 329 9.22 -0.67 -6.95
N SER A 330 8.40 0.38 -6.90
CA SER A 330 8.33 1.43 -7.92
C SER A 330 9.72 2.00 -8.21
N GLY A 331 10.05 2.09 -9.49
CA GLY A 331 11.32 2.53 -10.04
C GLY A 331 12.37 1.42 -10.11
N GLY A 332 12.08 0.23 -9.58
CA GLY A 332 12.95 -0.93 -9.63
C GLY A 332 13.06 -1.51 -11.05
N PRO A 333 14.23 -2.05 -11.43
CA PRO A 333 14.40 -2.64 -12.75
C PRO A 333 13.65 -3.97 -12.85
N LEU A 334 13.07 -4.22 -14.03
CA LEU A 334 12.69 -5.54 -14.51
C LEU A 334 13.85 -6.09 -15.33
N LEU A 335 14.31 -7.30 -15.01
CA LEU A 335 15.54 -7.87 -15.55
C LEU A 335 15.26 -9.16 -16.31
N ASP A 336 15.94 -9.35 -17.43
CA ASP A 336 15.96 -10.63 -18.15
C ASP A 336 16.94 -11.64 -17.54
N HIS A 337 17.02 -12.83 -18.14
CA HIS A 337 17.94 -13.91 -17.73
C HIS A 337 19.43 -13.54 -17.79
N LYS A 338 19.81 -12.45 -18.46
CA LYS A 338 21.19 -11.94 -18.53
C LYS A 338 21.48 -10.85 -17.50
N GLY A 339 20.49 -10.47 -16.69
CA GLY A 339 20.59 -9.35 -15.77
C GLY A 339 20.54 -7.98 -16.48
N GLN A 340 20.05 -7.94 -17.72
CA GLN A 340 19.83 -6.69 -18.44
C GLN A 340 18.49 -6.07 -18.05
N ALA A 341 18.45 -4.75 -17.87
CA ALA A 341 17.23 -4.01 -17.59
C ALA A 341 16.36 -3.95 -18.86
N VAL A 342 15.20 -4.60 -18.82
CA VAL A 342 14.23 -4.66 -19.93
C VAL A 342 12.96 -3.84 -19.66
N GLY A 343 12.83 -3.29 -18.46
CA GLY A 343 11.76 -2.38 -18.08
C GLY A 343 11.93 -1.83 -16.67
N MET A 344 10.94 -1.07 -16.20
CA MET A 344 10.92 -0.46 -14.87
C MET A 344 9.55 -0.62 -14.22
N VAL A 345 9.52 -1.26 -13.05
CA VAL A 345 8.28 -1.47 -12.28
C VAL A 345 7.69 -0.13 -11.89
N PHE A 346 6.40 0.09 -12.12
CA PHE A 346 5.73 1.36 -11.78
C PHE A 346 4.40 1.20 -11.06
N ALA A 347 3.72 0.05 -11.20
CA ALA A 347 2.42 -0.16 -10.58
C ALA A 347 2.14 -1.64 -10.27
N THR A 348 1.10 -1.85 -9.47
CA THR A 348 0.52 -3.17 -9.18
C THR A 348 -0.97 -3.16 -9.51
N SER A 349 -1.53 -4.32 -9.83
CA SER A 349 -2.98 -4.46 -10.00
C SER A 349 -3.69 -4.22 -8.66
N LEU A 350 -4.85 -3.57 -8.73
CA LEU A 350 -5.76 -3.38 -7.60
C LEU A 350 -6.67 -4.59 -7.39
N SER A 351 -6.84 -5.43 -8.42
CA SER A 351 -7.76 -6.57 -8.44
C SER A 351 -7.06 -7.93 -8.29
N ASP A 352 -5.77 -8.03 -8.64
CA ASP A 352 -4.98 -9.26 -8.57
C ASP A 352 -3.62 -9.06 -7.89
N LYS A 353 -3.40 -9.76 -6.78
CA LYS A 353 -2.17 -9.62 -5.96
C LYS A 353 -0.91 -10.18 -6.63
N GLU A 354 -1.08 -11.00 -7.66
CA GLU A 354 0.02 -11.56 -8.46
C GLU A 354 0.23 -10.82 -9.78
N THR A 355 -0.39 -9.65 -9.98
CA THR A 355 -0.20 -8.87 -11.21
C THR A 355 0.49 -7.55 -10.93
N GLY A 356 1.63 -7.36 -11.61
CA GLY A 356 2.43 -6.15 -11.60
C GLY A 356 2.56 -5.54 -12.98
N TYR A 357 2.90 -4.25 -13.02
CA TYR A 357 3.11 -3.52 -14.26
C TYR A 357 4.48 -2.84 -14.30
N ALA A 358 5.15 -2.97 -15.43
CA ALA A 358 6.44 -2.34 -15.69
C ALA A 358 6.39 -1.57 -17.01
N LEU A 359 6.95 -0.36 -17.04
CA LEU A 359 7.19 0.38 -18.28
C LEU A 359 8.22 -0.39 -19.11
N THR A 360 8.00 -0.50 -20.42
CA THR A 360 9.00 -1.14 -21.30
C THR A 360 10.26 -0.30 -21.39
N ILE A 361 11.40 -0.90 -21.77
CA ILE A 361 12.63 -0.11 -21.93
C ILE A 361 12.46 0.96 -23.02
N GLY A 362 11.75 0.64 -24.11
CA GLY A 362 11.44 1.61 -25.18
C GLY A 362 10.53 2.76 -24.71
N GLU A 363 9.67 2.55 -23.72
CA GLU A 363 8.85 3.63 -23.13
C GLU A 363 9.69 4.65 -22.38
N ILE A 364 10.75 4.20 -21.70
CA ILE A 364 11.57 5.05 -20.82
C ILE A 364 12.87 5.53 -21.47
N GLU A 365 13.26 4.96 -22.62
CA GLU A 365 14.56 5.16 -23.27
C GLU A 365 14.88 6.63 -23.55
N SER A 366 13.91 7.41 -24.04
CA SER A 366 14.12 8.83 -24.35
C SER A 366 14.50 9.62 -23.09
N VAL A 367 13.81 9.36 -21.97
CA VAL A 367 14.06 10.07 -20.71
C VAL A 367 15.42 9.66 -20.12
N LEU A 368 15.78 8.39 -20.22
CA LEU A 368 17.11 7.92 -19.79
C LEU A 368 18.22 8.50 -20.65
N ARG A 369 18.00 8.65 -21.95
CA ARG A 369 18.96 9.26 -22.87
C ARG A 369 19.18 10.73 -22.54
N ASP A 370 18.10 11.49 -22.35
CA ASP A 370 18.17 12.91 -22.03
C ASP A 370 18.81 13.15 -20.65
N GLY A 371 18.54 12.28 -19.68
CA GLY A 371 19.09 12.36 -18.33
C GLY A 371 20.50 11.80 -18.17
N ARG A 372 21.06 11.08 -19.16
CA ARG A 372 22.37 10.41 -19.05
C ARG A 372 23.53 11.39 -18.84
N ASP A 373 23.44 12.55 -19.49
CA ASP A 373 24.47 13.59 -19.49
C ASP A 373 23.97 14.87 -18.80
N ALA A 374 22.84 14.80 -18.11
CA ALA A 374 22.22 15.95 -17.46
C ALA A 374 22.84 16.19 -16.08
N GLU A 375 23.46 17.36 -15.89
CA GLU A 375 24.04 17.74 -14.60
C GLU A 375 23.19 18.75 -13.84
N LYS A 376 22.28 19.44 -14.53
CA LYS A 376 21.51 20.54 -13.92
C LYS A 376 20.27 20.01 -13.23
N PRO A 377 20.05 20.36 -11.95
CA PRO A 377 18.82 19.99 -11.27
C PRO A 377 17.58 20.56 -11.96
N VAL A 378 16.52 19.75 -12.00
CA VAL A 378 15.19 20.14 -12.48
C VAL A 378 14.18 20.05 -11.33
N PRO A 379 13.09 20.84 -11.36
CA PRO A 379 12.07 20.77 -10.32
C PRO A 379 11.37 19.41 -10.26
N SER A 380 11.07 18.93 -9.05
CA SER A 380 10.31 17.70 -8.77
C SER A 380 8.80 17.84 -8.93
N GLY A 381 8.34 18.98 -9.47
CA GLY A 381 6.92 19.28 -9.66
C GLY A 381 6.16 19.43 -8.34
N LYS A 382 4.87 19.10 -8.38
CA LYS A 382 3.97 19.18 -7.22
C LYS A 382 3.85 17.82 -6.53
N CYS A 383 3.22 17.80 -5.36
CA CYS A 383 2.77 16.55 -4.77
C CYS A 383 1.74 15.87 -5.68
N PRO A 384 1.90 14.56 -5.97
CA PRO A 384 0.83 13.77 -6.55
C PRO A 384 -0.45 13.97 -5.74
N MET A 385 -1.58 14.22 -6.42
CA MET A 385 -2.85 14.51 -5.79
C MET A 385 -3.31 13.33 -4.92
N VAL A 386 -3.14 13.44 -3.60
CA VAL A 386 -3.85 12.62 -2.62
C VAL A 386 -5.28 13.17 -2.57
N LYS A 387 -6.25 12.49 -3.21
CA LYS A 387 -7.66 12.93 -3.18
C LYS A 387 -8.22 12.77 -1.75
N GLY A 388 -8.00 13.78 -0.91
CA GLY A 388 -8.50 13.80 0.46
C GLY A 388 -8.34 15.10 1.26
N LYS A 389 -7.73 16.16 0.72
CA LYS A 389 -7.67 17.48 1.38
C LYS A 389 -8.38 18.53 0.52
N GLY A 390 -9.68 18.69 0.78
CA GLY A 390 -10.50 19.82 0.35
C GLY A 390 -11.32 20.29 1.54
#